data_AF-A0A1G1X6K7-F1
#
_entry.id   AF-A0A1G1X6K7-F1
#
_cell.length_a   1.000
_cell.length_b   1.000
_cell.length_c   1.000
_cell.angle_alpha   90.00
_cell.angle_beta   90.00
_cell.angle_gamma   90.00
#
_symmetry.space_group_name_H-M   'P 1'
#
loop_
_entity.id
_entity.type
_entity.pdbx_description
1 polymer ?
#
loop_
_entity_poly.entity_id
_entity_poly.type
_entity_poly.pdbx_seq_one_letter_code
_entity_poly.pdbx_strand_id
1 'polypeptide(L)'
;MQHMLIVGLGNPGEQFKNTRHNLGQGIISAWVDMLQAQGADIQLMQSKESLHARMQEILLNDVKITVLYPDVFMNESGKAVMQYLRYNELDKKNILVVHDDLELPLGESRLQESGSAHGHNGMRSIHDFLGDTDIPQLRIGIGRPFAKATGRAAASDINSLESFVLGKFTPEEQSILKEKQEAILDVITDIVVGNNASSRA
;
A
#
# COMPACT_ATOMS: atom_id res chain seq x y z
N MET A 1 -0.75 -22.00 11.59
CA MET A 1 -0.17 -21.27 10.45
C MET A 1 -0.52 -19.80 10.64
N GLN A 2 0.46 -18.90 10.62
CA GLN A 2 0.19 -17.47 10.73
C GLN A 2 -0.50 -17.03 9.43
N HIS A 3 -1.51 -16.17 9.53
CA HIS A 3 -2.19 -15.59 8.37
C HIS A 3 -2.02 -14.08 8.40
N MET A 4 -1.46 -13.52 7.34
CA MET A 4 -1.29 -12.08 7.13
C MET A 4 -2.10 -11.62 5.92
N LEU A 5 -2.67 -10.42 6.02
CA LEU A 5 -3.29 -9.70 4.91
C LEU A 5 -2.39 -8.51 4.54
N ILE A 6 -1.98 -8.42 3.27
CA ILE A 6 -1.29 -7.23 2.75
C ILE A 6 -2.21 -6.54 1.77
N VAL A 7 -2.48 -5.25 1.98
CA VAL A 7 -3.40 -4.46 1.15
C VAL A 7 -2.62 -3.41 0.38
N GLY A 8 -2.74 -3.45 -0.95
CA GLY A 8 -2.12 -2.45 -1.83
C GLY A 8 -3.15 -1.43 -2.29
N LEU A 9 -3.07 -0.22 -1.77
CA LEU A 9 -4.01 0.83 -2.13
C LEU A 9 -3.74 1.38 -3.54
N GLY A 10 -4.83 1.62 -4.26
CA GLY A 10 -4.84 2.17 -5.62
C GLY A 10 -6.26 2.33 -6.13
N ASN A 11 -6.45 3.14 -7.17
CA ASN A 11 -7.72 3.23 -7.90
C ASN A 11 -7.79 2.20 -9.04
N PRO A 12 -8.97 1.64 -9.35
CA PRO A 12 -9.16 0.69 -10.43
C PRO A 12 -9.27 1.38 -11.79
N GLY A 13 -8.77 0.72 -12.84
CA GLY A 13 -8.85 1.20 -14.22
C GLY A 13 -7.52 1.72 -14.78
N GLU A 14 -7.34 1.56 -16.10
CA GLU A 14 -6.05 1.80 -16.77
C GLU A 14 -5.56 3.25 -16.64
N GLN A 15 -6.47 4.22 -16.53
CA GLN A 15 -6.12 5.63 -16.35
C GLN A 15 -5.32 5.91 -15.06
N PHE A 16 -5.50 5.10 -14.01
CA PHE A 16 -4.82 5.27 -12.73
C PHE A 16 -3.54 4.45 -12.59
N LYS A 17 -3.23 3.61 -13.59
CA LYS A 17 -2.00 2.84 -13.62
C LYS A 17 -0.78 3.76 -13.60
N ASN A 18 0.16 3.45 -12.71
CA ASN A 18 1.40 4.20 -12.50
C ASN A 18 1.18 5.66 -12.06
N THR A 19 0.02 5.98 -11.49
CA THR A 19 -0.18 7.24 -10.76
C THR A 19 0.44 7.14 -9.37
N ARG A 20 0.73 8.30 -8.75
CA ARG A 20 1.27 8.34 -7.39
C ARG A 20 0.34 7.65 -6.39
N HIS A 21 -0.98 7.81 -6.56
CA HIS A 21 -1.98 7.20 -5.69
C HIS A 21 -2.14 5.67 -5.85
N ASN A 22 -1.53 5.09 -6.88
CA ASN A 22 -1.49 3.65 -7.10
C ASN A 22 -0.13 3.04 -6.71
N LEU A 23 0.74 3.80 -6.05
CA LEU A 23 2.07 3.34 -5.64
C LEU A 23 1.98 2.12 -4.72
N GLY A 24 1.05 2.10 -3.76
CA GLY A 24 0.87 0.98 -2.84
C GLY A 24 0.58 -0.34 -3.58
N GLN A 25 -0.39 -0.32 -4.49
CA GLN A 25 -0.67 -1.43 -5.39
C GLN A 25 0.57 -1.83 -6.23
N GLY A 26 1.26 -0.86 -6.83
CA GLY A 26 2.43 -1.12 -7.67
C GLY A 26 3.59 -1.78 -6.92
N ILE A 27 3.89 -1.33 -5.71
CA ILE A 27 4.94 -1.88 -4.86
C ILE A 27 4.62 -3.32 -4.45
N ILE A 28 3.38 -3.60 -4.05
CA ILE A 28 2.97 -4.97 -3.73
C ILE A 28 3.04 -5.87 -4.96
N SER A 29 2.60 -5.41 -6.14
CA SER A 29 2.74 -6.21 -7.36
C SER A 29 4.21 -6.54 -7.67
N ALA A 30 5.11 -5.57 -7.51
CA ALA A 30 6.55 -5.81 -7.66
C ALA A 30 7.10 -6.78 -6.60
N TRP A 31 6.59 -6.74 -5.37
CA TRP A 31 6.94 -7.68 -4.31
C TRP A 31 6.52 -9.12 -4.65
N VAL A 32 5.29 -9.28 -5.14
CA VAL A 32 4.76 -10.58 -5.60
C VAL A 32 5.60 -11.11 -6.77
N ASP A 33 5.92 -10.27 -7.76
CA ASP A 33 6.76 -10.65 -8.90
C ASP A 33 8.16 -11.09 -8.46
N MET A 34 8.76 -10.38 -7.48
CA MET A 34 10.05 -10.73 -6.89
C MET A 34 10.00 -12.12 -6.23
N LEU A 35 8.99 -12.38 -5.39
CA LEU A 35 8.82 -13.68 -4.74
C LEU A 35 8.61 -14.80 -5.75
N GLN A 36 7.83 -14.55 -6.81
CA GLN A 36 7.62 -15.51 -7.88
C GLN A 36 8.94 -15.85 -8.58
N ALA A 37 9.76 -14.84 -8.88
CA ALA A 37 11.08 -15.02 -9.48
C ALA A 37 12.05 -15.80 -8.56
N GLN A 38 11.85 -15.72 -7.24
CA GLN A 38 12.58 -16.50 -6.23
C GLN A 38 12.00 -17.91 -6.00
N GLY A 39 10.93 -18.28 -6.70
CA GLY A 39 10.33 -19.61 -6.66
C GLY A 39 9.23 -19.81 -5.60
N ALA A 40 8.66 -18.73 -5.06
CA ALA A 40 7.49 -18.83 -4.19
C ALA A 40 6.26 -19.36 -4.96
N ASP A 41 5.44 -20.19 -4.29
CA ASP A 41 4.14 -20.60 -4.82
C ASP A 41 3.13 -19.45 -4.66
N ILE A 42 2.57 -19.00 -5.77
CA ILE A 42 1.62 -17.88 -5.82
C ILE A 42 0.34 -18.36 -6.50
N GLN A 43 -0.74 -18.38 -5.74
CA GLN A 43 -2.04 -18.83 -6.20
C GLN A 43 -2.95 -17.63 -6.44
N LEU A 44 -3.46 -17.51 -7.66
CA LEU A 44 -4.50 -16.53 -7.96
C LEU A 44 -5.81 -16.97 -7.32
N MET A 45 -6.42 -16.09 -6.52
CA MET A 45 -7.65 -16.41 -5.82
C MET A 45 -8.83 -15.85 -6.58
N GLN A 46 -9.83 -16.69 -6.83
CA GLN A 46 -11.12 -16.20 -7.32
C GLN A 46 -11.75 -15.33 -6.24
N SER A 47 -11.95 -14.05 -6.53
CA SER A 47 -12.72 -13.20 -5.64
C SER A 47 -14.20 -13.52 -5.80
N LYS A 48 -14.93 -13.56 -4.68
CA LYS A 48 -16.38 -13.45 -4.74
C LYS A 48 -16.68 -12.04 -5.24
N GLU A 49 -17.63 -11.88 -6.16
CA GLU A 49 -18.03 -10.55 -6.68
C GLU A 49 -18.31 -9.54 -5.57
N SER A 50 -18.85 -10.03 -4.44
CA SER A 50 -19.14 -9.21 -3.28
C SER A 50 -17.91 -8.63 -2.61
N LEU A 51 -16.71 -9.21 -2.75
CA LEU A 51 -15.51 -8.77 -2.04
C LEU A 51 -14.91 -7.48 -2.61
N HIS A 52 -15.24 -7.15 -3.86
CA HIS A 52 -14.73 -5.96 -4.56
C HIS A 52 -13.19 -5.83 -4.50
N ALA A 53 -12.49 -6.94 -4.76
CA ALA A 53 -11.03 -6.97 -4.75
C ALA A 53 -10.49 -8.06 -5.66
N ARG A 54 -9.25 -7.89 -6.12
CA ARG A 54 -8.42 -8.97 -6.67
C ARG A 54 -7.50 -9.49 -5.56
N MET A 55 -7.25 -10.80 -5.56
CA MET A 55 -6.46 -11.43 -4.51
C MET A 55 -5.45 -12.45 -5.04
N GLN A 56 -4.34 -12.58 -4.34
CA GLN A 56 -3.35 -13.63 -4.52
C GLN A 56 -3.01 -14.21 -3.15
N GLU A 57 -2.69 -15.49 -3.10
CA GLU A 57 -2.22 -16.18 -1.90
C GLU A 57 -0.79 -16.65 -2.11
N ILE A 58 0.04 -16.44 -1.11
CA ILE A 58 1.45 -16.79 -1.10
C ILE A 58 1.71 -17.54 0.20
N LEU A 59 2.44 -18.65 0.11
CA LEU A 59 2.97 -19.34 1.28
C LEU A 59 4.47 -19.05 1.40
N LEU A 60 4.87 -18.36 2.46
CA LEU A 60 6.27 -17.98 2.70
C LEU A 60 6.64 -18.30 4.15
N ASN A 61 7.64 -19.17 4.38
CA ASN A 61 8.16 -19.52 5.72
C ASN A 61 7.05 -19.85 6.75
N ASP A 62 6.08 -20.69 6.39
CA ASP A 62 4.90 -21.07 7.20
C ASP A 62 3.90 -19.94 7.51
N VAL A 63 4.03 -18.79 6.84
CA VAL A 63 3.07 -17.70 6.83
C VAL A 63 2.23 -17.78 5.57
N LYS A 64 0.91 -17.93 5.74
CA LYS A 64 -0.07 -17.71 4.68
C LYS A 64 -0.26 -16.22 4.51
N ILE A 65 0.05 -15.70 3.34
CA ILE A 65 -0.05 -14.28 3.02
C ILE A 65 -1.11 -14.14 1.96
N THR A 66 -2.17 -13.39 2.28
CA THR A 66 -3.12 -12.95 1.26
C THR A 66 -2.79 -11.53 0.86
N VAL A 67 -2.52 -11.35 -0.43
CA VAL A 67 -2.36 -10.04 -1.05
C VAL A 67 -3.73 -9.61 -1.58
N LEU A 68 -4.17 -8.43 -1.19
CA LEU A 68 -5.47 -7.86 -1.56
C LEU A 68 -5.28 -6.52 -2.26
N TYR A 69 -5.85 -6.43 -3.46
CA TYR A 69 -5.95 -5.19 -4.22
C TYR A 69 -7.42 -4.78 -4.29
N PRO A 70 -7.87 -3.77 -3.52
CA PRO A 70 -9.23 -3.28 -3.63
C PRO A 70 -9.55 -2.89 -5.08
N ASP A 71 -10.68 -3.36 -5.59
CA ASP A 71 -11.19 -3.07 -6.93
C ASP A 71 -12.38 -2.10 -6.83
N VAL A 72 -12.16 -1.03 -6.06
CA VAL A 72 -13.09 0.06 -5.75
C VAL A 72 -12.32 1.37 -5.75
N PHE A 73 -13.01 2.50 -5.88
CA PHE A 73 -12.34 3.79 -5.73
C PHE A 73 -11.69 3.92 -4.36
N MET A 74 -10.60 4.68 -4.31
CA MET A 74 -9.73 4.78 -3.13
C MET A 74 -10.52 5.05 -1.84
N ASN A 75 -11.47 5.98 -1.88
CA ASN A 75 -12.33 6.36 -0.75
C ASN A 75 -13.29 5.26 -0.27
N GLU A 76 -13.43 4.16 -1.00
CA GLU A 76 -14.23 2.98 -0.63
C GLU A 76 -13.37 1.76 -0.25
N SER A 77 -12.03 1.90 -0.22
CA SER A 77 -11.11 0.79 0.06
C SER A 77 -11.42 0.03 1.36
N GLY A 78 -11.94 0.73 2.38
CA GLY A 78 -12.33 0.12 3.65
C GLY A 78 -13.43 -0.95 3.52
N LYS A 79 -14.29 -0.84 2.51
CA LYS A 79 -15.35 -1.84 2.23
C LYS A 79 -14.74 -3.21 1.92
N ALA A 80 -13.77 -3.26 1.00
CA ALA A 80 -13.11 -4.49 0.60
C ALA A 80 -12.31 -5.11 1.75
N VAL A 81 -11.56 -4.26 2.49
CA VAL A 81 -10.75 -4.70 3.64
C VAL A 81 -11.63 -5.25 4.77
N MET A 82 -12.66 -4.52 5.20
CA MET A 82 -13.58 -4.96 6.25
C MET A 82 -14.23 -6.30 5.88
N GLN A 83 -14.67 -6.43 4.63
CA GLN A 83 -15.32 -7.65 4.17
C GLN A 83 -14.37 -8.85 4.17
N TYR A 84 -13.11 -8.65 3.75
CA TYR A 84 -12.10 -9.69 3.82
C TYR A 84 -11.85 -10.14 5.26
N LEU A 85 -11.62 -9.18 6.18
CA LEU A 85 -11.33 -9.48 7.59
C LEU A 85 -12.49 -10.25 8.23
N ARG A 86 -13.74 -9.82 7.98
CA ARG A 86 -14.93 -10.51 8.49
C ARG A 86 -15.10 -11.91 7.93
N TYR A 87 -14.87 -12.11 6.63
CA TYR A 87 -15.06 -13.41 5.99
C TYR A 87 -14.02 -14.44 6.45
N ASN A 88 -12.79 -14.01 6.71
CA ASN A 88 -11.68 -14.87 7.10
C ASN A 88 -11.43 -14.88 8.62
N GLU A 89 -12.25 -14.18 9.40
CA GLU A 89 -12.09 -14.02 10.86
C GLU A 89 -10.67 -13.56 11.25
N LEU A 90 -10.07 -12.69 10.42
CA LEU A 90 -8.70 -12.23 10.58
C LEU A 90 -8.65 -11.00 11.50
N ASP A 91 -7.76 -11.05 12.49
CA ASP A 91 -7.49 -9.92 13.39
C ASP A 91 -6.84 -8.76 12.63
N LYS A 92 -7.31 -7.54 12.88
CA LYS A 92 -6.78 -6.31 12.28
C LYS A 92 -5.28 -6.10 12.56
N LYS A 93 -4.69 -6.73 13.60
CA LYS A 93 -3.23 -6.67 13.83
C LYS A 93 -2.41 -7.46 12.80
N ASN A 94 -3.05 -8.36 12.06
CA ASN A 94 -2.43 -9.18 11.03
C ASN A 94 -2.61 -8.58 9.63
N ILE A 95 -2.93 -7.29 9.54
CA ILE A 95 -2.97 -6.54 8.28
C ILE A 95 -1.73 -5.65 8.15
N LEU A 96 -1.28 -5.45 6.91
CA LEU A 96 -0.38 -4.37 6.53
C LEU A 96 -0.99 -3.62 5.35
N VAL A 97 -1.25 -2.31 5.51
CA VAL A 97 -1.75 -1.46 4.43
C VAL A 97 -0.58 -0.70 3.81
N VAL A 98 -0.34 -0.89 2.51
CA VAL A 98 0.74 -0.22 1.76
C VAL A 98 0.15 0.87 0.89
N HIS A 99 0.64 2.11 1.03
CA HIS A 99 0.08 3.27 0.31
C HIS A 99 1.09 4.43 0.15
N ASP A 100 0.74 5.39 -0.70
CA ASP A 100 1.50 6.62 -0.89
C ASP A 100 1.33 7.61 0.26
N ASP A 101 2.37 8.43 0.48
CA ASP A 101 2.39 9.44 1.53
C ASP A 101 3.01 10.75 1.02
N LEU A 102 2.27 11.85 1.19
CA LEU A 102 2.71 13.17 0.76
C LEU A 102 3.83 13.73 1.65
N GLU A 103 3.85 13.41 2.94
CA GLU A 103 4.79 13.99 3.91
C GLU A 103 6.16 13.33 3.88
N LEU A 104 6.25 12.11 3.37
CA LEU A 104 7.52 11.40 3.22
C LEU A 104 8.24 11.81 1.93
N PRO A 105 9.57 12.01 1.96
CA PRO A 105 10.38 12.19 0.76
C PRO A 105 10.21 11.04 -0.23
N LEU A 106 10.32 11.33 -1.53
CA LEU A 106 10.12 10.35 -2.58
C LEU A 106 11.00 9.09 -2.38
N GLY A 107 10.36 7.92 -2.31
CA GLY A 107 11.02 6.62 -2.16
C GLY A 107 11.46 6.28 -0.74
N GLU A 108 11.27 7.16 0.24
CA GLU A 108 11.39 6.78 1.65
C GLU A 108 10.17 5.98 2.09
N SER A 109 10.39 4.95 2.91
CA SER A 109 9.30 4.18 3.51
C SER A 109 9.36 4.22 5.03
N ARG A 110 8.19 4.19 5.67
CA ARG A 110 8.06 4.15 7.12
C ARG A 110 6.92 3.24 7.53
N LEU A 111 7.25 2.23 8.34
CA LEU A 111 6.27 1.42 9.03
C LEU A 111 5.67 2.22 10.20
N GLN A 112 4.36 2.12 10.35
CA GLN A 112 3.63 2.69 11.46
C GLN A 112 2.58 1.70 11.94
N GLU A 113 2.69 1.23 13.19
CA GLU A 113 1.79 0.22 13.76
C GLU A 113 0.37 0.74 13.98
N SER A 114 0.23 2.04 14.26
CA SER A 114 -1.05 2.73 14.42
C SER A 114 -0.92 4.22 14.14
N GLY A 115 -2.02 4.87 13.76
CA GLY A 115 -2.08 6.32 13.68
C GLY A 115 -3.08 6.87 12.66
N SER A 116 -2.96 8.17 12.36
CA SER A 116 -3.91 8.85 11.49
C SER A 116 -3.79 8.40 10.03
N ALA A 117 -4.79 8.75 9.22
CA ALA A 117 -4.78 8.51 7.78
C ALA A 117 -3.80 9.44 7.01
N HIS A 118 -3.16 10.43 7.65
CA HIS A 118 -2.27 11.41 7.00
C HIS A 118 -2.89 12.10 5.75
N GLY A 119 -4.20 12.28 5.75
CA GLY A 119 -4.94 12.84 4.61
C GLY A 119 -5.19 11.86 3.46
N HIS A 120 -4.72 10.61 3.55
CA HIS A 120 -4.92 9.57 2.55
C HIS A 120 -6.35 8.99 2.61
N ASN A 121 -7.13 9.16 1.53
CA ASN A 121 -8.55 8.80 1.49
C ASN A 121 -8.81 7.30 1.66
N GLY A 122 -7.91 6.44 1.17
CA GLY A 122 -8.06 4.99 1.34
C GLY A 122 -7.79 4.54 2.76
N MET A 123 -6.86 5.19 3.45
CA MET A 123 -6.57 4.88 4.85
C MET A 123 -7.69 5.40 5.76
N ARG A 124 -8.22 6.58 5.46
CA ARG A 124 -9.43 7.12 6.11
C ARG A 124 -10.61 6.16 5.94
N SER A 125 -10.86 5.69 4.72
CA SER A 125 -11.90 4.71 4.43
C SER A 125 -11.73 3.45 5.29
N ILE A 126 -10.52 2.89 5.37
CA ILE A 126 -10.24 1.72 6.20
C ILE A 126 -10.55 2.01 7.67
N HIS A 127 -10.10 3.15 8.22
CA HIS A 127 -10.42 3.52 9.59
C HIS A 127 -11.92 3.64 9.84
N ASP A 128 -12.65 4.29 8.94
CA ASP A 128 -14.08 4.52 9.08
C ASP A 128 -14.88 3.20 9.04
N PHE A 129 -14.52 2.28 8.15
CA PHE A 129 -15.18 0.97 8.03
C PHE A 129 -14.82 -0.01 9.15
N LEU A 130 -13.59 0.06 9.69
CA LEU A 130 -13.15 -0.79 10.79
C LEU A 130 -13.51 -0.19 12.17
N GLY A 131 -13.81 1.11 12.24
CA GLY A 131 -14.03 1.82 13.49
C GLY A 131 -12.77 1.95 14.35
N ASP A 132 -11.59 1.94 13.72
CA ASP A 132 -10.31 1.81 14.41
C ASP A 132 -9.15 2.47 13.64
N THR A 133 -8.14 2.95 14.38
CA THR A 133 -6.91 3.55 13.83
C THR A 133 -5.66 2.72 14.11
N ASP A 134 -5.79 1.62 14.87
CA ASP A 134 -4.72 0.67 15.17
C ASP A 134 -4.57 -0.34 14.02
N ILE A 135 -4.26 0.21 12.85
CA ILE A 135 -4.07 -0.52 11.60
C ILE A 135 -2.62 -0.29 11.13
N PRO A 136 -1.79 -1.35 11.09
CA PRO A 136 -0.43 -1.24 10.59
C PRO A 136 -0.40 -0.78 9.13
N GLN A 137 0.41 0.23 8.85
CA GLN A 137 0.55 0.84 7.53
C GLN A 137 2.03 1.02 7.17
N LEU A 138 2.40 0.63 5.95
CA LEU A 138 3.67 0.97 5.32
C LEU A 138 3.43 2.16 4.40
N ARG A 139 3.92 3.31 4.84
CA ARG A 139 3.80 4.58 4.13
C ARG A 139 4.98 4.73 3.20
N ILE A 140 4.74 5.08 1.94
CA ILE A 140 5.79 5.27 0.92
C ILE A 140 5.72 6.67 0.36
N GLY A 141 6.80 7.43 0.50
CA GLY A 141 6.84 8.83 0.14
C GLY A 141 6.71 9.07 -1.34
N ILE A 142 5.81 10.00 -1.68
CA ILE A 142 5.67 10.61 -3.01
C ILE A 142 6.08 12.08 -3.02
N GLY A 143 6.40 12.63 -1.84
CA GLY A 143 6.74 14.03 -1.63
C GLY A 143 5.56 14.99 -1.80
N ARG A 144 5.62 16.13 -1.11
CA ARG A 144 4.71 17.24 -1.38
C ARG A 144 5.17 18.00 -2.64
N PRO A 145 4.26 18.38 -3.54
CA PRO A 145 4.62 19.26 -4.64
C PRO A 145 5.04 20.64 -4.09
N PHE A 146 6.23 21.12 -4.43
CA PHE A 146 6.73 22.46 -4.08
C PHE A 146 6.56 23.45 -5.23
N ALA A 147 6.14 24.69 -4.93
CA ALA A 147 6.11 25.77 -5.91
C ALA A 147 7.54 26.27 -6.09
N LYS A 148 8.11 26.00 -7.27
CA LYS A 148 9.46 26.44 -7.65
C LYS A 148 9.69 27.95 -7.46
N ALA A 149 8.63 28.77 -7.47
CA ALA A 149 8.71 30.23 -7.36
C ALA A 149 8.80 30.77 -5.92
N THR A 150 8.34 30.05 -4.90
CA THR A 150 8.19 30.61 -3.54
C THR A 150 8.87 29.81 -2.44
N GLY A 151 9.45 28.64 -2.76
CA GLY A 151 10.03 27.74 -1.76
C GLY A 151 9.00 27.20 -0.75
N ARG A 152 7.71 27.36 -1.04
CA ARG A 152 6.58 26.84 -0.25
C ARG A 152 5.93 25.68 -0.99
N ALA A 153 5.14 24.86 -0.28
CA ALA A 153 4.30 23.84 -0.92
C ALA A 153 3.46 24.50 -2.04
N ALA A 154 3.57 24.00 -3.27
CA ALA A 154 2.83 24.49 -4.44
C ALA A 154 1.34 24.24 -4.29
N ALA A 155 1.01 23.17 -3.59
CA ALA A 155 -0.34 22.68 -3.44
C ALA A 155 -0.81 22.91 -2.00
N SER A 156 -1.15 24.15 -1.67
CA SER A 156 -1.97 24.44 -0.49
C SER A 156 -3.45 24.15 -0.72
N ASP A 157 -3.88 24.07 -1.98
CA ASP A 157 -5.29 23.89 -2.35
C ASP A 157 -5.60 22.42 -2.65
N ILE A 158 -6.69 21.90 -2.09
CA ILE A 158 -7.10 20.48 -2.18
C ILE A 158 -7.13 19.97 -3.63
N ASN A 159 -7.64 20.77 -4.58
CA ASN A 159 -7.73 20.40 -6.00
C ASN A 159 -6.36 20.12 -6.63
N SER A 160 -5.32 20.82 -6.17
CA SER A 160 -3.95 20.64 -6.67
C SER A 160 -3.26 19.41 -6.08
N LEU A 161 -3.61 19.01 -4.85
CA LEU A 161 -3.14 17.76 -4.25
C LEU A 161 -3.80 16.54 -4.91
N GLU A 162 -5.11 16.60 -5.16
CA GLU A 162 -5.82 15.54 -5.88
C GLU A 162 -5.22 15.32 -7.28
N SER A 163 -5.03 16.41 -8.03
CA SER A 163 -4.40 16.34 -9.35
C SER A 163 -2.97 15.78 -9.29
N PHE A 164 -2.22 16.09 -8.24
CA PHE A 164 -0.87 15.58 -8.04
C PHE A 164 -0.84 14.08 -7.78
N VAL A 165 -1.66 13.58 -6.85
CA VAL A 165 -1.70 12.14 -6.51
C VAL A 165 -2.24 11.30 -7.67
N LEU A 166 -3.18 11.85 -8.45
CA LEU A 166 -3.67 11.21 -9.69
C LEU A 166 -2.70 11.37 -10.87
N GLY A 167 -1.63 12.16 -10.72
CA GLY A 167 -0.59 12.32 -11.72
C GLY A 167 0.39 11.15 -11.73
N LYS A 168 1.01 10.90 -12.89
CA LYS A 168 2.09 9.90 -13.04
C LYS A 168 3.44 10.44 -12.59
N PHE A 169 4.33 9.53 -12.19
CA PHE A 169 5.72 9.86 -11.88
C PHE A 169 6.48 10.30 -13.14
N THR A 170 7.33 11.32 -13.01
CA THR A 170 8.27 11.71 -14.08
C THR A 170 9.37 10.65 -14.24
N PRO A 171 10.11 10.64 -15.35
CA PRO A 171 11.23 9.71 -15.53
C PRO A 171 12.28 9.79 -14.41
N GLU A 172 12.54 10.99 -13.90
CA GLU A 172 13.48 11.21 -12.80
C GLU A 172 12.96 10.59 -11.50
N GLU A 173 11.68 10.82 -11.18
CA GLU A 173 11.04 10.23 -10.01
C GLU A 173 10.98 8.70 -10.10
N GLN A 174 10.70 8.15 -11.29
CA GLN A 174 10.73 6.70 -11.53
C GLN A 174 12.12 6.11 -11.31
N SER A 175 13.18 6.82 -11.71
CA SER A 175 14.56 6.40 -11.46
C SER A 175 14.87 6.32 -9.96
N ILE A 176 14.42 7.30 -9.18
CA ILE A 176 14.57 7.33 -7.71
C ILE A 176 13.80 6.15 -7.09
N LEU A 177 12.54 5.96 -7.49
CA LEU A 177 11.73 4.85 -6.98
C LEU A 177 12.35 3.49 -7.30
N LYS A 178 12.88 3.31 -8.52
CA LYS A 178 13.57 2.09 -8.91
C LYS A 178 14.81 1.82 -8.05
N GLU A 179 15.58 2.85 -7.73
CA GLU A 179 16.74 2.74 -6.84
C GLU A 179 16.34 2.31 -5.42
N LYS A 180 15.20 2.81 -4.91
CA LYS A 180 14.71 2.48 -3.57
C LYS A 180 13.86 1.22 -3.48
N GLN A 181 13.41 0.69 -4.62
CA GLN A 181 12.40 -0.38 -4.68
C GLN A 181 12.85 -1.61 -3.88
N GLU A 182 14.06 -2.12 -4.12
CA GLU A 182 14.58 -3.33 -3.46
C GLU A 182 14.50 -3.22 -1.93
N ALA A 183 14.94 -2.09 -1.36
CA ALA A 183 14.88 -1.86 0.08
C ALA A 183 13.42 -1.83 0.61
N ILE A 184 12.47 -1.31 -0.16
CA ILE A 184 11.04 -1.31 0.22
C ILE A 184 10.49 -2.75 0.19
N LEU A 185 10.86 -3.55 -0.81
CA LEU A 185 10.44 -4.95 -0.92
C LEU A 185 10.99 -5.80 0.23
N ASP A 186 12.24 -5.55 0.64
CA ASP A 186 12.85 -6.20 1.80
C ASP A 186 12.11 -5.87 3.09
N VAL A 187 11.74 -4.59 3.29
CA VAL A 187 10.93 -4.17 4.46
C VAL A 187 9.60 -4.91 4.51
N ILE A 188 8.89 -5.04 3.37
CA ILE A 188 7.64 -5.82 3.33
C ILE A 188 7.88 -7.27 3.73
N THR A 189 8.94 -7.88 3.19
CA THR A 189 9.32 -9.26 3.50
C THR A 189 9.61 -9.44 4.99
N ASP A 190 10.40 -8.56 5.57
CA ASP A 190 10.77 -8.60 6.99
C ASP A 190 9.54 -8.48 7.90
N ILE A 191 8.61 -7.58 7.58
CA ILE A 191 7.34 -7.42 8.32
C ILE A 191 6.50 -8.70 8.26
N VAL A 192 6.33 -9.30 7.08
CA VAL A 192 5.36 -10.40 6.91
C VAL A 192 5.88 -11.72 7.47
N VAL A 193 7.21 -11.93 7.50
CA VAL A 193 7.82 -13.11 8.11
C VAL A 193 8.15 -12.91 9.60
N GLY A 194 7.89 -11.73 10.16
CA GLY A 194 8.13 -11.43 11.57
C GLY A 194 9.59 -11.19 11.94
N ASN A 195 10.45 -10.89 10.96
CA ASN A 195 11.80 -10.41 11.22
C ASN A 195 11.70 -8.93 11.62
N ASN A 196 11.44 -8.65 12.90
CA ASN A 196 11.49 -7.27 13.39
C ASN A 196 12.85 -6.65 13.03
N ALA A 197 12.81 -5.62 12.18
CA ALA A 197 13.95 -4.81 11.74
C ALA A 197 14.60 -3.99 12.88
N SER A 198 14.38 -4.38 14.14
CA SER A 198 15.09 -3.87 15.32
C SER A 198 16.51 -4.43 15.47
N SER A 199 17.00 -5.25 14.54
CA SER A 199 18.35 -5.86 14.58
C SER A 199 19.32 -5.38 13.50
N ARG A 200 18.92 -4.42 12.66
CA ARG A 200 19.82 -3.78 11.68
C ARG A 200 19.94 -2.28 11.99
N ALA A 201 20.69 -1.98 13.04
CA ALA A 201 21.23 -0.67 13.36
C ALA A 201 22.76 -0.71 13.20
#